data_AF-A0A944WIE8-F1
#
_entry.id   AF-A0A944WIE8-F1
#
_cell.length_a   1.000
_cell.length_b   1.000
_cell.length_c   1.000
_cell.angle_alpha   90.00
_cell.angle_beta   90.00
_cell.angle_gamma   90.00
#
_symmetry.space_group_name_H-M   'P 1'
#
loop_
_entity.id
_entity.type
_entity.pdbx_description
1 polymer ?
#
loop_
_entity_poly.entity_id
_entity_poly.type
_entity_poly.pdbx_seq_one_letter_code
_entity_poly.pdbx_strand_id
1 'polypeptide(L)' 'MRKNKVGALMVLENGELVGIFTELDLMSRVVAERLDPEKVKVSAAMT' A
#
# COMPACT_ATOMS: atom_id res chain seq x y z
N MET A 1 8.34 -3.55 2.75
CA MET A 1 8.01 -3.20 4.15
C MET A 1 8.81 -4.06 5.13
N ARG A 2 8.48 -5.36 5.31
CA ARG A 2 9.15 -6.26 6.27
C ARG A 2 10.69 -6.33 6.17
N LYS A 3 11.24 -6.55 4.97
CA LYS A 3 12.70 -6.70 4.76
C LYS A 3 13.51 -5.52 5.32
N ASN A 4 12.99 -4.31 5.16
CA ASN A 4 13.64 -3.07 5.57
C ASN A 4 13.11 -2.50 6.89
N LYS A 5 12.22 -3.23 7.59
CA LYS A 5 11.56 -2.80 8.84
C LYS A 5 10.88 -1.42 8.74
N VAL A 6 10.18 -1.17 7.63
CA VAL A 6 9.42 0.07 7.40
C VAL A 6 7.92 -0.21 7.40
N GLY A 7 7.16 0.64 8.10
CA GLY A 7 5.69 0.55 8.22
C GLY A 7 4.90 1.39 7.22
N ALA A 8 5.60 2.19 6.40
CA ALA A 8 5.01 2.98 5.33
C ALA A 8 5.94 3.06 4.13
N LEU A 9 5.36 3.23 2.93
CA LEU A 9 6.06 3.48 1.68
C LEU A 9 5.40 4.66 0.97
N MET A 10 6.21 5.62 0.51
CA MET A 10 5.74 6.67 -0.40
C MET A 10 5.54 6.07 -1.80
N VAL A 11 4.44 6.44 -2.45
CA VAL A 11 4.15 6.07 -3.82
C VAL A 11 4.36 7.30 -4.70
N LEU A 12 5.27 7.15 -5.67
CA LEU A 12 5.60 8.19 -6.62
C LEU A 12 5.09 7.81 -8.01
N GLU A 13 4.58 8.78 -8.75
CA GLU A 13 4.27 8.65 -10.17
C GLU A 13 4.94 9.81 -10.92
N ASN A 14 5.77 9.49 -11.91
CA ASN A 14 6.57 10.47 -12.67
C ASN A 14 7.42 11.42 -11.79
N GLY A 15 7.85 10.96 -10.61
CA GLY A 15 8.65 11.73 -9.67
C GLY A 15 7.83 12.58 -8.69
N GLU A 16 6.50 12.60 -8.82
CA GLU A 16 5.60 13.31 -7.91
C GLU A 16 5.03 12.37 -6.85
N LEU A 17 4.87 12.86 -5.62
CA LEU A 17 4.25 12.12 -4.53
C LEU A 17 2.73 12.07 -4.75
N VAL A 18 2.22 10.87 -4.99
CA VAL A 18 0.79 10.64 -5.27
C VAL A 18 0.06 9.88 -4.17
N GLY A 19 0.79 9.35 -3.17
CA GLY A 19 0.17 8.68 -2.04
C GLY A 19 1.17 8.02 -1.10
N ILE A 20 0.64 7.43 -0.03
CA ILE A 20 1.38 6.64 0.95
C ILE A 20 0.64 5.33 1.15
N PHE A 21 1.40 4.23 1.13
CA PHE A 21 0.89 2.91 1.47
C PHE A 21 1.44 2.47 2.84
N THR A 22 0.54 2.23 3.78
CA THR A 22 0.85 1.88 5.17
C THR A 22 0.37 0.49 5.55
N GLU A 23 0.77 0.00 6.73
CA GLU A 23 0.20 -1.21 7.31
C GLU A 23 -1.31 -1.11 7.52
N LEU A 24 -1.83 0.08 7.86
CA LEU A 24 -3.27 0.31 8.01
C LEU A 24 -4.01 0.13 6.68
N ASP A 25 -3.45 0.63 5.58
CA ASP A 25 -4.02 0.46 4.24
C ASP A 25 -4.08 -1.02 3.85
N LEU A 26 -3.00 -1.78 4.11
CA LEU A 26 -2.98 -3.22 3.89
C LEU A 26 -4.08 -3.92 4.72
N MET A 27 -4.18 -3.60 6.01
CA MET A 27 -5.16 -4.26 6.89
C MET A 27 -6.61 -3.90 6.54
N SER A 28 -6.89 -2.62 6.31
CA SER A 28 -8.26 -2.12 6.16
C SER A 28 -8.81 -2.22 4.74
N ARG A 29 -7.96 -2.08 3.71
CA ARG A 29 -8.42 -2.02 2.31
C ARG A 29 -8.11 -3.28 1.50
N VAL A 30 -7.20 -4.14 1.98
CA VAL A 30 -6.87 -5.41 1.32
C VAL A 30 -7.35 -6.60 2.14
N VAL A 31 -6.90 -6.73 3.40
CA VAL A 31 -7.19 -7.91 4.23
C VAL A 31 -8.65 -7.94 4.67
N ALA A 32 -9.17 -6.84 5.22
CA ALA A 32 -10.57 -6.76 5.67
C ALA A 32 -11.55 -7.01 4.51
N GLU A 33 -11.20 -6.52 3.31
CA GLU A 33 -11.99 -6.69 2.07
C GLU A 33 -11.74 -8.04 1.36
N ARG A 34 -10.90 -8.92 1.93
CA ARG A 34 -10.56 -10.24 1.37
C ARG A 34 -10.03 -10.20 -0.06
N LEU A 35 -9.33 -9.13 -0.42
CA LEU A 35 -8.66 -9.03 -1.71
C LEU A 35 -7.38 -9.88 -1.71
N ASP A 36 -7.05 -10.43 -2.88
CA ASP A 36 -5.80 -11.16 -3.08
C ASP A 36 -4.61 -10.17 -3.11
N PRO A 37 -3.70 -10.20 -2.10
CA PRO A 37 -2.59 -9.25 -2.02
C PRO A 37 -1.57 -9.42 -3.15
N GLU A 38 -1.58 -10.56 -3.86
CA GLU A 38 -0.71 -10.76 -5.03
C GLU A 38 -1.28 -10.14 -6.31
N LYS A 39 -2.58 -9.79 -6.33
CA LYS A 39 -3.27 -9.25 -7.51
C LYS A 39 -3.68 -7.78 -7.37
N VAL A 40 -3.94 -7.31 -6.16
CA VAL A 40 -4.39 -5.94 -5.92
C VAL A 40 -3.27 -4.94 -6.21
N LYS A 41 -3.61 -3.83 -6.87
CA LYS A 41 -2.65 -2.74 -7.11
C LYS A 41 -2.58 -1.82 -5.89
N VAL A 42 -1.38 -1.39 -5.52
CA VAL A 42 -1.15 -0.41 -4.44
C VAL A 42 -1.95 0.88 -4.68
N SER A 43 -2.05 1.34 -5.92
CA SER A 43 -2.80 2.55 -6.29
C SER A 43 -4.30 2.49 -5.92
N ALA A 44 -4.87 1.30 -5.77
CA ALA A 44 -6.28 1.11 -5.37
C ALA A 44 -6.46 0.97 -3.85
N ALA A 45 -5.37 0.78 -3.11
CA ALA A 45 -5.40 0.49 -1.68
C ALA A 45 -4.64 1.52 -0.84
N MET A 46 -3.89 2.45 -1.44
CA MET A 46 -3.18 3.51 -0.73
C MET A 46 -4.10 4.70 -0.36
N THR A 47 -3.55 5.63 0.43
CA THR A 47 -4.16 6.94 0.71
C THR A 47 -3.33 8.05 0.09
#